data_AF-A0A6A4GKX5-F1
#
_entry.id   AF-A0A6A4GKX5-F1
#
_cell.length_a   1.000
_cell.length_b   1.000
_cell.length_c   1.000
_cell.angle_alpha   90.00
_cell.angle_beta   90.00
_cell.angle_gamma   90.00
#
_symmetry.space_group_name_H-M   'P 1'
#
loop_
_entity.id
_entity.type
_entity.pdbx_description
1 polymer ?
#
loop_
_entity_poly.entity_id
_entity_poly.type
_entity_poly.pdbx_seq_one_letter_code
_entity_poly.pdbx_strand_id
1 'polypeptide(L)'
;MEKVGTRKLYHNEMASEIVRMVTQGLQEITGITNLTMSYASFAKKIVVPYKVNITGWPEDVPRSYPQRLAADQTKSLYDAWSTGAAHWYRMTAAEARSYQNKAEKNGELEPTVRKKRSDAGTKRRQDNSTGDDSDEDENPHPAKGSRRKRAAENNANEGSDPDIRPKKKSKHVAKTGSKKSGRGVGAGEKLRGGGGGKKLGRANAKVGRKAAGSSKKSVDGGKKSTAGKGKKKSRRFIVSDSDEDSGDDGAGDVDDDEDDAEFST
;
A
#
# COMPACT_ATOMS: atom_id res chain seq x y z
N MET A 1 -1.88 14.65 -37.78
CA MET A 1 -1.04 14.91 -36.60
C MET A 1 -1.45 16.25 -36.03
N GLU A 2 -2.30 16.25 -35.00
CA GLU A 2 -2.75 17.48 -34.34
C GLU A 2 -1.55 18.19 -33.70
N LYS A 3 -1.38 19.47 -34.04
CA LYS A 3 -0.41 20.35 -33.39
C LYS A 3 -0.98 20.71 -32.01
N VAL A 4 -0.76 19.84 -31.02
CA VAL A 4 -0.99 20.19 -29.61
C VAL A 4 -0.08 21.37 -29.28
N GLY A 5 -0.70 22.53 -29.03
CA GLY A 5 0.00 23.80 -28.84
C GLY A 5 1.08 23.69 -27.77
N THR A 6 2.19 24.40 -28.00
CA THR A 6 3.43 24.42 -27.19
C THR A 6 3.25 25.13 -25.84
N ARG A 7 2.14 24.87 -25.15
CA ARG A 7 1.95 25.35 -23.79
C ARG A 7 2.91 24.58 -22.90
N LYS A 8 3.70 25.32 -22.12
CA LYS A 8 4.54 24.74 -21.07
C LYS A 8 3.60 24.07 -20.08
N LEU A 9 3.67 22.74 -19.97
CA LEU A 9 2.92 22.01 -18.96
C LEU A 9 3.39 22.47 -17.58
N TYR A 10 2.44 22.89 -16.74
CA TYR A 10 2.74 23.26 -15.38
C TYR A 10 3.06 22.00 -14.55
N HIS A 11 3.82 22.15 -13.48
CA HIS A 11 4.16 21.05 -12.56
C HIS A 11 2.92 20.24 -12.12
N ASN A 12 1.82 20.92 -11.78
CA ASN A 12 0.58 20.27 -11.38
C ASN A 12 -0.07 19.45 -12.52
N GLU A 13 0.05 19.93 -13.76
CA GLU A 13 -0.45 19.23 -14.94
C GLU A 13 0.39 17.98 -15.23
N MET A 14 1.72 18.08 -15.17
CA MET A 14 2.62 16.92 -15.27
C MET A 14 2.33 15.89 -14.18
N ALA A 15 2.18 16.32 -12.92
CA ALA A 15 1.84 15.43 -11.82
C ALA A 15 0.50 14.71 -12.03
N SER A 16 -0.51 15.42 -12.54
CA SER A 16 -1.84 14.87 -12.81
C SER A 16 -1.81 13.87 -13.96
N GLU A 17 -1.04 14.19 -15.01
CA GLU A 17 -0.86 13.33 -16.17
C GLU A 17 -0.06 12.06 -15.82
N ILE A 18 0.96 12.15 -14.97
CA ILE A 18 1.64 10.97 -14.41
C ILE A 18 0.64 10.08 -13.68
N VAL A 19 -0.18 10.65 -12.77
CA VAL A 19 -1.18 9.86 -12.03
C VAL A 19 -2.16 9.17 -13.00
N ARG A 20 -2.56 9.86 -14.07
CA ARG A 20 -3.43 9.31 -15.13
C ARG A 20 -2.76 8.14 -15.84
N MET A 21 -1.53 8.30 -16.33
CA MET A 21 -0.77 7.25 -17.04
C MET A 21 -0.52 6.04 -16.15
N VAL A 22 -0.07 6.26 -14.91
CA VAL A 22 0.18 5.21 -13.92
C VAL A 22 -1.09 4.42 -13.63
N THR A 23 -2.21 5.10 -13.38
CA THR A 23 -3.48 4.45 -13.04
C THR A 23 -4.05 3.70 -14.25
N GLN A 24 -4.00 4.31 -15.43
CA GLN A 24 -4.45 3.69 -16.67
C GLN A 24 -3.65 2.42 -16.97
N GLY A 25 -2.32 2.49 -16.98
CA GLY A 25 -1.48 1.33 -17.27
C GLY A 25 -1.65 0.20 -16.24
N LEU A 26 -1.93 0.55 -14.97
CA LEU A 26 -2.24 -0.44 -13.93
C LEU A 26 -3.56 -1.16 -14.20
N GLN A 27 -4.59 -0.44 -14.64
CA GLN A 27 -5.89 -1.02 -14.98
C GLN A 27 -5.80 -1.88 -16.23
N GLU A 28 -5.06 -1.44 -17.24
CA GLU A 28 -4.84 -2.19 -18.48
C GLU A 28 -4.11 -3.51 -18.24
N ILE A 29 -3.04 -3.51 -17.44
CA ILE A 29 -2.25 -4.73 -17.19
C ILE A 29 -2.94 -5.74 -16.27
N THR A 30 -3.78 -5.25 -15.34
CA THR A 30 -4.53 -6.11 -14.41
C THR A 30 -5.89 -6.53 -14.94
N GLY A 31 -6.46 -5.78 -15.89
CA GLY A 31 -7.84 -5.95 -16.35
C GLY A 31 -8.90 -5.51 -15.34
N ILE A 32 -8.51 -4.85 -14.25
CA ILE A 32 -9.41 -4.44 -13.16
C ILE A 32 -9.71 -2.94 -13.28
N THR A 33 -10.94 -2.60 -13.62
CA THR A 33 -11.41 -1.21 -13.65
C THR A 33 -11.44 -0.62 -12.24
N ASN A 34 -11.17 0.68 -12.10
CA ASN A 34 -11.18 1.42 -10.82
C ASN A 34 -10.09 0.99 -9.82
N LEU A 35 -9.08 0.24 -10.25
CA LEU A 35 -7.90 0.01 -9.42
C LEU A 35 -7.07 1.29 -9.35
N THR A 36 -6.74 1.73 -8.13
CA THR A 36 -5.94 2.93 -7.87
C THR A 36 -4.61 2.55 -7.21
N MET A 37 -3.50 3.15 -7.64
CA MET A 37 -2.18 2.87 -7.08
C MET A 37 -2.04 3.41 -5.65
N SER A 38 -1.64 2.54 -4.72
CA SER A 38 -1.26 2.95 -3.37
C SER A 38 0.26 3.11 -3.30
N TYR A 39 0.75 4.35 -3.28
CA TYR A 39 2.19 4.65 -3.20
C TYR A 39 2.80 4.23 -1.85
N ALA A 40 2.09 4.47 -0.75
CA ALA A 40 2.57 4.18 0.61
C ALA A 40 2.60 2.68 0.97
N SER A 41 1.83 1.85 0.26
CA SER A 41 1.76 0.41 0.49
C SER A 41 1.85 -0.34 -0.83
N PHE A 42 2.81 0.08 -1.66
CA PHE A 42 2.96 -0.40 -3.03
C PHE A 42 3.19 -1.91 -3.08
N ALA A 43 4.20 -2.41 -2.33
CA ALA A 43 4.50 -3.83 -2.28
C ALA A 43 3.27 -4.66 -1.88
N LYS A 44 2.62 -4.25 -0.79
CA LYS A 44 1.52 -4.99 -0.17
C LYS A 44 0.21 -4.96 -0.94
N LYS A 45 -0.17 -3.80 -1.50
CA LYS A 45 -1.48 -3.63 -2.15
C LYS A 45 -1.44 -3.82 -3.66
N ILE A 46 -0.27 -3.67 -4.28
CA ILE A 46 -0.12 -3.72 -5.74
C ILE A 46 0.73 -4.91 -6.14
N VAL A 47 1.98 -4.99 -5.67
CA VAL A 47 2.93 -5.98 -6.19
C VAL A 47 2.53 -7.40 -5.79
N VAL A 48 2.29 -7.66 -4.51
CA VAL A 48 1.99 -9.02 -4.03
C VAL A 48 0.64 -9.55 -4.57
N PRO A 49 -0.48 -8.80 -4.52
CA PRO A 49 -1.78 -9.34 -4.95
C PRO A 49 -1.87 -9.54 -6.47
N TYR A 50 -1.31 -8.61 -7.24
CA TYR A 50 -1.49 -8.59 -8.70
C TYR A 50 -0.26 -9.08 -9.46
N LYS A 51 0.88 -9.29 -8.79
CA LYS A 51 2.15 -9.72 -9.41
C LYS A 51 2.58 -8.79 -10.53
N VAL A 52 2.41 -7.48 -10.32
CA VAL A 52 2.80 -6.43 -11.28
C VAL A 52 3.76 -5.47 -10.62
N ASN A 53 4.72 -4.96 -11.38
CA ASN A 53 5.70 -3.99 -10.90
C ASN A 53 5.98 -2.96 -11.99
N ILE A 54 6.68 -1.88 -11.63
CA ILE A 54 7.06 -0.81 -12.55
C ILE A 54 8.53 -0.98 -12.88
N THR A 55 8.86 -1.08 -14.16
CA THR A 55 10.24 -1.03 -14.64
C THR A 55 10.58 0.39 -15.09
N GLY A 56 11.88 0.73 -15.14
CA GLY A 56 12.37 2.04 -15.59
C GLY A 56 11.92 3.23 -14.75
N TRP A 57 11.57 3.01 -13.47
CA TRP A 57 11.33 4.10 -12.53
C TRP A 57 12.67 4.83 -12.24
N PRO A 58 12.75 6.16 -12.37
CA PRO A 58 14.00 6.89 -12.13
C PRO A 58 14.54 6.67 -10.70
N GLU A 59 15.82 6.33 -10.57
CA GLU A 59 16.45 6.01 -9.27
C GLU A 59 16.49 7.22 -8.32
N ASP A 60 16.60 8.44 -8.87
CA ASP A 60 16.63 9.69 -8.12
C ASP A 60 15.25 10.15 -7.60
N VAL A 61 14.17 9.48 -8.03
CA VAL A 61 12.79 9.89 -7.73
C VAL A 61 12.19 8.95 -6.69
N PRO A 62 11.89 9.43 -5.46
CA PRO A 62 11.26 8.58 -4.44
C PRO A 62 9.88 8.12 -4.93
N ARG A 63 9.55 6.85 -4.66
CA ARG A 63 8.26 6.24 -5.02
C ARG A 63 7.14 6.76 -4.11
N SER A 64 6.76 8.02 -4.32
CA SER A 64 5.77 8.76 -3.56
C SER A 64 4.76 9.42 -4.50
N TYR A 65 3.74 10.08 -3.93
CA TYR A 65 2.67 10.69 -4.72
C TYR A 65 3.22 11.80 -5.63
N PRO A 66 2.93 11.83 -6.94
CA PRO A 66 3.56 12.77 -7.88
C PRO A 66 3.39 14.26 -7.53
N GLN A 67 2.29 14.62 -6.86
CA GLN A 67 2.04 16.00 -6.39
C GLN A 67 2.93 16.43 -5.21
N ARG A 68 3.62 15.49 -4.56
CA ARG A 68 4.54 15.77 -3.43
C ARG A 68 6.00 15.84 -3.86
N LEU A 69 6.29 15.53 -5.12
CA LEU A 69 7.65 15.54 -5.67
C LEU A 69 8.10 16.96 -5.99
N ALA A 70 9.41 17.19 -6.01
CA ALA A 70 9.97 18.44 -6.50
C ALA A 70 9.74 18.60 -8.01
N ALA A 71 9.74 19.83 -8.54
CA ALA A 71 9.46 20.09 -9.94
C ALA A 71 10.38 19.33 -10.91
N ASP A 72 11.67 19.24 -10.59
CA ASP A 72 12.65 18.51 -11.40
C ASP A 72 12.39 17.00 -11.38
N GLN A 73 12.02 16.44 -10.22
CA GLN A 73 11.68 15.03 -10.07
C GLN A 73 10.40 14.67 -10.83
N THR A 74 9.37 15.52 -10.75
CA THR A 74 8.14 15.34 -11.51
C THR A 74 8.40 15.37 -13.00
N LYS A 75 9.28 16.26 -13.47
CA LYS A 75 9.65 16.32 -14.89
C LYS A 75 10.38 15.05 -15.34
N SER A 76 11.40 14.60 -14.60
CA SER A 76 12.11 13.35 -14.92
C SER A 76 11.19 12.13 -14.91
N LEU A 77 10.25 12.08 -13.96
CA LEU A 77 9.25 11.01 -13.92
C LEU A 77 8.27 11.10 -15.11
N TYR A 78 7.82 12.30 -15.47
CA TYR A 78 6.97 12.52 -16.64
C TYR A 78 7.67 12.09 -17.94
N ASP A 79 8.92 12.47 -18.11
CA ASP A 79 9.72 12.11 -19.29
C ASP A 79 9.91 10.59 -19.36
N ALA A 80 10.16 9.92 -18.23
CA ALA A 80 10.26 8.46 -18.18
C ALA A 80 8.95 7.75 -18.60
N TRP A 81 7.79 8.23 -18.15
CA TRP A 81 6.50 7.64 -18.54
C TRP A 81 6.10 7.97 -19.98
N SER A 82 6.33 9.20 -20.43
CA SER A 82 5.97 9.63 -21.79
C SER A 82 6.85 8.99 -22.88
N THR A 83 8.12 8.73 -22.57
CA THR A 83 9.02 7.99 -23.46
C THR A 83 8.79 6.48 -23.44
N GLY A 84 8.02 5.96 -22.48
CA GLY A 84 7.81 4.54 -22.25
C GLY A 84 8.97 3.83 -21.52
N ALA A 85 9.99 4.58 -21.08
CA ALA A 85 11.04 4.03 -20.24
C ALA A 85 10.47 3.46 -18.93
N ALA A 86 9.55 4.20 -18.30
CA ALA A 86 8.75 3.73 -17.19
C ALA A 86 7.44 3.12 -17.69
N HIS A 87 7.20 1.85 -17.37
CA HIS A 87 5.96 1.16 -17.69
C HIS A 87 5.66 0.02 -16.70
N TRP A 88 4.41 -0.39 -16.66
CA TRP A 88 3.99 -1.57 -15.91
C TRP A 88 4.39 -2.85 -16.64
N TYR A 89 4.86 -3.83 -15.89
CA TYR A 89 5.10 -5.18 -16.40
C TYR A 89 4.53 -6.23 -15.44
N ARG A 90 4.15 -7.38 -15.99
CA ARG A 90 3.73 -8.55 -15.21
C ARG A 90 4.98 -9.28 -14.78
N MET A 91 5.12 -9.49 -13.48
CA MET A 91 6.22 -10.28 -12.93
C MET A 91 5.99 -11.75 -13.25
N THR A 92 7.09 -12.46 -13.51
CA THR A 92 7.08 -13.92 -13.54
C THR A 92 6.81 -14.49 -12.13
N ALA A 93 6.38 -15.74 -12.05
CA ALA A 93 6.10 -16.38 -10.76
C ALA A 93 7.35 -16.44 -9.86
N ALA A 94 8.53 -16.66 -10.44
CA ALA A 94 9.80 -16.65 -9.72
C ALA A 94 10.12 -15.27 -9.16
N GLU A 95 10.03 -14.21 -9.97
CA GLU A 95 10.26 -12.84 -9.52
C GLU A 95 9.29 -12.42 -8.42
N ALA A 96 8.01 -12.80 -8.55
CA ALA A 96 6.99 -12.48 -7.54
C ALA A 96 7.31 -13.15 -6.19
N ARG A 97 7.74 -14.42 -6.20
CA ARG A 97 8.18 -15.14 -4.99
C ARG A 97 9.42 -14.49 -4.38
N SER A 98 10.42 -14.16 -5.18
CA SER A 98 11.63 -13.49 -4.70
C SER A 98 11.33 -12.11 -4.12
N TYR A 99 10.43 -11.35 -4.73
CA TYR A 99 10.02 -10.05 -4.24
C TYR A 99 9.23 -10.15 -2.93
N GLN A 100 8.30 -11.12 -2.85
CA GLN A 100 7.55 -11.38 -1.62
C GLN A 100 8.47 -11.74 -0.46
N ASN A 101 9.44 -12.64 -0.66
CA ASN A 101 10.42 -13.03 0.36
C ASN A 101 11.28 -11.84 0.81
N LYS A 102 11.74 -10.98 -0.13
CA LYS A 102 12.47 -9.75 0.21
C LYS A 102 11.61 -8.77 1.01
N ALA A 103 10.36 -8.57 0.62
CA ALA A 103 9.44 -7.65 1.29
C ALA A 103 9.02 -8.16 2.68
N GLU A 104 8.94 -9.47 2.88
CA GLU A 104 8.73 -10.12 4.17
C GLU A 104 9.93 -9.94 5.10
N LYS A 105 11.16 -10.19 4.61
CA LYS A 105 12.39 -9.96 5.37
C LYS A 105 12.57 -8.50 5.81
N ASN A 106 12.10 -7.56 4.99
CA ASN A 106 12.15 -6.14 5.31
C ASN A 106 11.02 -5.68 6.25
N GLY A 107 10.07 -6.55 6.62
CA GLY A 107 8.90 -6.20 7.42
C GLY A 107 7.86 -5.33 6.68
N GLU A 108 8.00 -5.13 5.37
CA GLU A 108 7.08 -4.28 4.58
C GLU A 108 5.72 -4.96 4.38
N LEU A 109 5.71 -6.30 4.35
CA LEU A 109 4.47 -7.07 4.22
C LEU A 109 3.75 -7.27 5.54
N GLU A 110 4.40 -7.04 6.68
CA GLU A 110 3.79 -7.35 7.97
C GLU A 110 2.40 -6.69 8.07
N PRO A 111 1.34 -7.49 8.28
CA PRO A 111 0.06 -6.92 8.67
C PRO A 111 0.35 -6.06 9.88
N THR A 112 0.12 -4.75 9.77
CA THR A 112 0.22 -3.83 10.90
C THR A 112 -0.67 -4.42 11.98
N VAL A 113 -0.06 -5.13 12.92
CA VAL A 113 -0.77 -5.83 13.97
C VAL A 113 -1.45 -4.72 14.73
N ARG A 114 -2.77 -4.61 14.56
CA ARG A 114 -3.53 -3.58 15.24
C ARG A 114 -3.26 -3.78 16.71
N LYS A 115 -2.72 -2.74 17.35
CA LYS A 115 -2.45 -2.73 18.78
C LYS A 115 -3.70 -3.27 19.48
N LYS A 116 -3.55 -4.36 20.25
CA LYS A 116 -4.65 -4.88 21.06
C LYS A 116 -5.22 -3.70 21.84
N ARG A 117 -6.50 -3.42 21.64
CA ARG A 117 -7.13 -2.31 22.34
C ARG A 117 -7.06 -2.61 23.85
N SER A 118 -6.83 -1.59 24.67
CA SER A 118 -6.69 -1.76 26.12
C SER A 118 -7.96 -2.26 26.81
N ASP A 119 -9.11 -2.16 26.13
CA ASP A 119 -10.40 -2.69 26.56
C ASP A 119 -10.63 -4.16 26.15
N ALA A 120 -9.71 -4.75 25.36
CA ALA A 120 -9.76 -6.16 24.97
C ALA A 120 -9.34 -7.04 26.16
N GLY A 121 -10.24 -7.21 27.12
CA GLY A 121 -10.04 -8.16 28.23
C GLY A 121 -10.71 -7.79 29.54
N THR A 122 -11.22 -6.57 29.71
CA THR A 122 -11.94 -6.25 30.95
C THR A 122 -13.32 -6.87 30.90
N LYS A 123 -13.43 -8.08 31.46
CA LYS A 123 -14.69 -8.74 31.77
C LYS A 123 -15.56 -7.71 32.50
N ARG A 124 -16.57 -7.16 31.82
CA ARG A 124 -17.57 -6.32 32.49
C ARG A 124 -18.14 -7.20 33.60
N ARG A 125 -17.94 -6.78 34.85
CA ARG A 125 -18.65 -7.39 35.96
C ARG A 125 -20.13 -7.17 35.64
N GLN A 126 -20.82 -8.25 35.30
CA GLN A 126 -22.27 -8.27 35.42
C GLN A 126 -22.49 -8.23 36.92
N ASP A 127 -22.80 -7.03 37.40
CA ASP A 127 -23.36 -6.86 38.72
C ASP A 127 -24.65 -7.68 38.73
N ASN A 128 -24.56 -8.85 39.34
CA ASN A 128 -25.70 -9.72 39.58
C ASN A 128 -26.41 -9.10 40.79
N SER A 129 -27.12 -7.99 40.53
CA SER A 129 -28.02 -7.35 41.48
C SER A 129 -29.21 -8.29 41.68
N THR A 130 -28.97 -9.30 42.51
CA THR A 130 -29.98 -10.18 43.07
C THR A 130 -30.45 -9.55 44.36
N GLY A 131 -31.67 -9.02 44.33
CA GLY A 131 -32.52 -8.79 45.50
C GLY A 131 -32.34 -7.42 46.17
N ASP A 132 -33.33 -6.55 46.01
CA ASP A 132 -34.29 -6.36 47.11
C ASP A 132 -35.61 -5.80 46.58
N ASP A 133 -36.67 -6.33 47.15
CA ASP A 133 -38.08 -6.17 46.80
C ASP A 133 -38.67 -5.14 47.79
N SER A 134 -39.06 -3.95 47.32
CA SER A 134 -39.93 -3.03 48.08
C SER A 134 -40.45 -1.88 47.20
N ASP A 135 -41.66 -2.12 46.70
CA ASP A 135 -42.84 -1.24 46.63
C ASP A 135 -42.80 0.13 45.91
N GLU A 136 -43.70 0.20 44.91
CA GLU A 136 -44.57 1.30 44.47
C GLU A 136 -43.98 2.72 44.28
N ASP A 137 -43.70 3.09 43.03
CA ASP A 137 -44.31 4.30 42.45
C ASP A 137 -44.32 4.27 40.91
N GLU A 138 -45.42 4.75 40.35
CA GLU A 138 -45.88 4.58 38.98
C GLU A 138 -45.31 5.70 38.07
N ASN A 139 -44.43 5.37 37.12
CA ASN A 139 -44.28 6.22 35.93
C ASN A 139 -43.68 5.48 34.71
N PRO A 140 -44.45 5.31 33.61
CA PRO A 140 -44.00 4.56 32.43
C PRO A 140 -43.13 5.43 31.50
N HIS A 141 -41.83 5.15 31.44
CA HIS A 141 -40.97 5.64 30.36
C HIS A 141 -40.70 4.53 29.33
N PRO A 142 -41.06 4.72 28.04
CA PRO A 142 -41.00 3.68 27.02
C PRO A 142 -39.55 3.32 26.64
N ALA A 143 -39.17 2.07 26.90
CA ALA A 143 -37.91 1.48 26.50
C ALA A 143 -37.76 1.44 24.96
N LYS A 144 -36.84 2.25 24.43
CA LYS A 144 -36.44 2.18 23.02
C LYS A 144 -35.40 1.09 22.80
N GLY A 145 -35.89 -0.06 22.35
CA GLY A 145 -35.36 -0.70 21.14
C GLY A 145 -34.02 -1.41 21.24
N SER A 146 -33.98 -2.51 21.99
CA SER A 146 -33.10 -3.64 21.68
C SER A 146 -33.63 -4.34 20.43
N ARG A 147 -32.92 -4.24 19.30
CA ARG A 147 -32.99 -5.21 18.19
C ARG A 147 -31.96 -4.83 17.12
N ARG A 148 -30.91 -5.64 17.00
CA ARG A 148 -30.42 -6.09 15.69
C ARG A 148 -29.73 -7.44 15.82
N LYS A 149 -30.53 -8.42 15.41
CA LYS A 149 -30.31 -9.84 15.18
C LYS A 149 -29.04 -10.04 14.34
N ARG A 150 -28.07 -10.79 14.86
CA ARG A 150 -26.99 -11.39 14.06
C ARG A 150 -27.57 -12.65 13.41
N ALA A 151 -27.66 -12.66 12.09
CA ALA A 151 -27.82 -13.89 11.34
C ALA A 151 -26.41 -14.47 11.17
N ALA A 152 -26.16 -15.59 11.85
CA ALA A 152 -25.09 -16.51 11.53
C ALA A 152 -25.70 -17.54 10.58
N GLU A 153 -25.41 -17.43 9.30
CA GLU A 153 -25.69 -18.49 8.33
C GLU A 153 -24.39 -19.21 8.07
N ASN A 154 -24.25 -20.34 8.76
CA ASN A 154 -23.37 -21.44 8.38
C ASN A 154 -23.90 -22.01 7.07
N ASN A 155 -23.07 -22.07 6.04
CA ASN A 155 -23.39 -22.81 4.83
C ASN A 155 -22.22 -23.75 4.53
N ALA A 156 -22.27 -24.92 5.17
CA ALA A 156 -21.60 -26.11 4.69
C ALA A 156 -22.54 -26.72 3.65
N ASN A 157 -22.17 -26.65 2.37
CA ASN A 157 -22.77 -27.50 1.36
C ASN A 157 -21.68 -28.24 0.60
N GLU A 158 -21.77 -29.55 0.76
CA GLU A 158 -20.98 -30.63 0.23
C GLU A 158 -21.42 -30.92 -1.22
N GLY A 159 -20.46 -31.39 -2.02
CA GLY A 159 -20.53 -32.00 -3.35
C GLY A 159 -21.78 -31.86 -4.23
N SER A 160 -21.59 -31.34 -5.46
CA SER A 160 -22.06 -31.99 -6.70
C SER A 160 -21.46 -31.35 -7.96
N ASP A 161 -21.16 -32.24 -8.90
CA ASP A 161 -20.59 -32.19 -10.26
C ASP A 161 -21.09 -31.07 -11.22
N PRO A 162 -20.40 -30.86 -12.36
CA PRO A 162 -20.54 -29.72 -13.26
C PRO A 162 -21.57 -29.92 -14.39
N ASP A 163 -21.80 -28.82 -15.09
CA ASP A 163 -22.42 -28.70 -16.42
C ASP A 163 -23.85 -28.16 -16.47
N ILE A 164 -23.99 -26.84 -16.24
CA ILE A 164 -25.12 -26.07 -16.79
C ILE A 164 -24.62 -24.71 -17.30
N ARG A 165 -24.53 -24.58 -18.63
CA ARG A 165 -24.46 -23.30 -19.35
C ARG A 165 -25.73 -22.47 -19.12
N PRO A 166 -25.65 -21.19 -18.68
CA PRO A 166 -26.80 -20.29 -18.81
C PRO A 166 -26.69 -19.42 -20.07
N LYS A 167 -27.66 -19.63 -20.97
CA LYS A 167 -27.98 -18.72 -22.08
C LYS A 167 -28.62 -17.43 -21.54
N LYS A 168 -28.16 -16.30 -22.09
CA LYS A 168 -28.86 -15.04 -22.44
C LYS A 168 -30.10 -14.66 -21.61
N LYS A 169 -30.14 -13.40 -21.13
CA LYS A 169 -31.21 -12.45 -21.49
C LYS A 169 -30.88 -11.01 -21.10
N SER A 170 -31.44 -10.14 -21.93
CA SER A 170 -31.21 -8.72 -22.11
C SER A 170 -32.28 -7.85 -21.43
N LYS A 171 -31.93 -6.58 -21.22
CA LYS A 171 -32.77 -5.37 -21.40
C LYS A 171 -33.80 -4.99 -20.30
N HIS A 172 -33.65 -3.76 -19.79
CA HIS A 172 -34.63 -2.68 -19.48
C HIS A 172 -34.04 -1.80 -18.35
N VAL A 173 -33.62 -0.55 -18.57
CA VAL A 173 -34.34 0.74 -18.78
C VAL A 173 -35.09 1.26 -17.54
N ALA A 174 -34.75 2.53 -17.19
CA ALA A 174 -35.38 3.55 -16.30
C ALA A 174 -34.43 3.92 -15.14
N LYS A 175 -33.85 5.12 -14.96
CA LYS A 175 -34.17 6.54 -15.22
C LYS A 175 -35.32 7.12 -14.37
N THR A 176 -34.98 7.59 -13.16
CA THR A 176 -35.54 8.76 -12.42
C THR A 176 -34.57 8.98 -11.23
N GLY A 177 -33.91 10.11 -10.97
CA GLY A 177 -34.38 11.49 -10.96
C GLY A 177 -34.84 11.86 -9.55
N SER A 178 -33.97 12.43 -8.70
CA SER A 178 -34.37 13.22 -7.52
C SER A 178 -33.21 14.08 -6.99
N LYS A 179 -33.35 15.39 -7.24
CA LYS A 179 -32.67 16.48 -6.53
C LYS A 179 -33.25 16.58 -5.11
N LYS A 180 -32.42 16.77 -4.08
CA LYS A 180 -32.83 17.59 -2.92
C LYS A 180 -31.64 18.28 -2.26
N SER A 181 -31.71 19.60 -2.37
CA SER A 181 -30.95 20.62 -1.66
C SER A 181 -31.15 20.53 -0.15
N GLY A 182 -30.07 20.68 0.61
CA GLY A 182 -30.10 20.93 2.05
C GLY A 182 -29.11 22.04 2.41
N ARG A 183 -29.58 23.29 2.36
CA ARG A 183 -28.95 24.42 3.07
C ARG A 183 -29.27 24.24 4.55
N GLY A 184 -28.25 24.12 5.39
CA GLY A 184 -28.36 24.14 6.84
C GLY A 184 -27.50 25.26 7.40
N VAL A 185 -28.10 26.45 7.51
CA VAL A 185 -27.54 27.59 8.26
C VAL A 185 -27.89 27.32 9.73
N GLY A 186 -26.88 27.18 10.58
CA GLY A 186 -27.05 26.98 12.02
C GLY A 186 -26.11 27.90 12.79
N ALA A 187 -26.55 29.15 12.95
CA ALA A 187 -26.02 30.06 13.95
C ALA A 187 -26.49 29.58 15.33
N GLY A 188 -25.55 29.37 16.24
CA GLY A 188 -25.79 28.92 17.61
C GLY A 188 -24.69 29.46 18.50
N GLU A 189 -24.95 30.64 19.02
CA GLU A 189 -24.13 31.46 19.91
C GLU A 189 -24.02 30.83 21.32
N LYS A 190 -22.86 31.02 21.98
CA LYS A 190 -22.69 31.28 23.43
C LYS A 190 -23.09 30.13 24.42
N LEU A 191 -22.31 29.68 25.41
CA LEU A 191 -21.50 30.36 26.43
C LEU A 191 -20.74 29.32 27.30
N ARG A 192 -19.62 29.79 27.89
CA ARG A 192 -19.11 29.56 29.27
C ARG A 192 -18.34 28.27 29.65
N GLY A 193 -17.13 28.54 30.17
CA GLY A 193 -16.45 27.82 31.27
C GLY A 193 -15.46 26.75 30.80
N GLY A 194 -14.21 26.68 31.21
CA GLY A 194 -13.44 27.36 32.25
C GLY A 194 -12.11 26.58 32.43
N GLY A 195 -11.08 27.25 32.97
CA GLY A 195 -9.80 26.64 33.37
C GLY A 195 -8.73 26.71 32.27
N GLY A 196 -7.61 27.44 32.39
CA GLY A 196 -6.87 27.80 33.59
C GLY A 196 -5.57 27.00 33.60
N GLY A 197 -4.51 27.53 32.96
CA GLY A 197 -3.21 26.87 32.87
C GLY A 197 -2.19 27.72 32.13
N LYS A 198 -1.83 28.86 32.73
CA LYS A 198 -0.76 29.75 32.25
C LYS A 198 0.59 29.27 32.78
N LYS A 199 1.62 29.38 31.91
CA LYS A 199 2.97 29.93 32.22
C LYS A 199 3.88 29.04 33.09
N LEU A 200 5.21 28.94 32.96
CA LEU A 200 6.30 29.62 32.27
C LEU A 200 7.50 28.65 32.33
N GLY A 201 8.43 28.73 31.38
CA GLY A 201 9.68 27.95 31.50
C GLY A 201 10.64 28.10 30.33
N ARG A 202 10.89 29.33 29.90
CA ARG A 202 11.90 29.67 28.89
C ARG A 202 13.13 30.18 29.65
N ALA A 203 14.19 29.38 29.71
CA ALA A 203 15.49 29.82 30.19
C ALA A 203 16.54 29.50 29.12
N ASN A 204 17.09 30.57 28.56
CA ASN A 204 18.18 30.60 27.62
C ASN A 204 19.40 31.05 28.42
N ALA A 205 20.45 30.25 28.52
CA ALA A 205 21.71 30.67 29.12
C ALA A 205 22.90 30.07 28.35
N LYS A 206 23.52 30.96 27.55
CA LYS A 206 24.90 30.93 27.07
C LYS A 206 25.88 30.64 28.20
N VAL A 207 26.96 29.90 27.92
CA VAL A 207 28.39 30.28 28.10
C VAL A 207 29.27 29.01 28.07
N GLY A 208 30.39 29.06 27.33
CA GLY A 208 31.54 28.15 27.51
C GLY A 208 32.00 27.47 26.22
N ARG A 209 32.78 28.13 25.36
CA ARG A 209 34.26 28.07 25.29
C ARG A 209 34.82 26.79 24.63
N LYS A 210 35.35 27.01 23.40
CA LYS A 210 36.76 26.78 23.00
C LYS A 210 37.27 25.32 23.00
N ALA A 211 37.41 24.74 21.80
CA ALA A 211 38.59 23.96 21.44
C ALA A 211 38.81 24.01 19.93
N ALA A 212 40.02 24.42 19.56
CA ALA A 212 40.54 24.41 18.22
C ALA A 212 40.98 22.99 17.84
N GLY A 213 40.75 22.61 16.60
CA GLY A 213 41.29 21.42 15.94
C GLY A 213 40.84 21.47 14.49
N SER A 214 41.49 22.24 13.61
CA SER A 214 42.71 21.82 12.89
C SER A 214 42.65 20.35 12.47
N SER A 215 42.09 20.09 11.30
CA SER A 215 42.55 19.03 10.40
C SER A 215 42.07 19.33 8.98
N LYS A 216 42.90 20.10 8.28
CA LYS A 216 42.93 20.13 6.81
C LYS A 216 43.39 18.75 6.34
N LYS A 217 42.58 18.05 5.55
CA LYS A 217 43.10 17.03 4.63
C LYS A 217 42.43 17.19 3.27
N SER A 218 42.98 18.13 2.52
CA SER A 218 42.95 18.16 1.07
C SER A 218 43.63 16.89 0.54
N VAL A 219 42.87 15.99 -0.06
CA VAL A 219 43.41 15.04 -1.04
C VAL A 219 43.09 15.59 -2.41
N ASP A 220 44.07 16.38 -2.87
CA ASP A 220 44.34 16.65 -4.26
C ASP A 220 44.50 15.32 -5.00
N GLY A 221 43.71 15.11 -6.05
CA GLY A 221 43.55 13.81 -6.69
C GLY A 221 43.15 13.94 -8.15
N GLY A 222 44.05 14.52 -8.96
CA GLY A 222 44.30 14.03 -10.31
C GLY A 222 43.28 14.40 -11.40
N LYS A 223 43.40 15.62 -11.93
CA LYS A 223 43.17 15.84 -13.37
C LYS A 223 44.31 15.17 -14.14
N LYS A 224 44.03 14.10 -14.89
CA LYS A 224 44.86 13.66 -16.02
C LYS A 224 43.97 13.24 -17.18
N SER A 225 43.63 14.22 -18.00
CA SER A 225 43.13 14.02 -19.36
C SER A 225 44.22 13.34 -20.19
N THR A 226 43.98 12.10 -20.62
CA THR A 226 44.74 11.51 -21.72
C THR A 226 43.77 11.17 -22.84
N ALA A 227 43.93 11.90 -23.94
CA ALA A 227 43.26 11.64 -25.20
C ALA A 227 43.78 10.31 -25.76
N GLY A 228 43.00 9.24 -25.57
CA GLY A 228 43.26 7.91 -26.09
C GLY A 228 42.48 7.65 -27.38
N LYS A 229 43.08 8.02 -28.52
CA LYS A 229 42.65 7.64 -29.86
C LYS A 229 42.94 6.14 -30.02
N GLY A 230 41.92 5.26 -30.02
CA GLY A 230 42.13 3.81 -29.95
C GLY A 230 41.02 2.96 -30.55
N LYS A 231 41.15 2.69 -31.86
CA LYS A 231 40.84 1.45 -32.60
C LYS A 231 39.58 0.64 -32.23
N LYS A 232 38.65 0.60 -33.21
CA LYS A 232 37.56 -0.38 -33.37
C LYS A 232 38.06 -1.81 -33.07
N LYS A 233 37.53 -2.43 -32.01
CA LYS A 233 37.69 -3.87 -31.77
C LYS A 233 36.34 -4.54 -31.98
N SER A 234 36.23 -5.24 -33.10
CA SER A 234 35.13 -6.14 -33.44
C SER A 234 34.96 -7.16 -32.32
N ARG A 235 33.85 -7.10 -31.59
CA ARG A 235 33.43 -8.18 -30.69
C ARG A 235 32.63 -9.16 -31.54
N ARG A 236 33.26 -10.27 -31.91
CA ARG A 236 32.56 -11.49 -32.32
C ARG A 236 31.63 -11.91 -31.17
N PHE A 237 30.37 -12.12 -31.50
CA PHE A 237 29.39 -12.77 -30.64
C PHE A 237 29.87 -14.19 -30.34
N ILE A 238 30.05 -14.51 -29.08
CA ILE A 238 30.12 -15.89 -28.60
C ILE A 238 28.68 -16.22 -28.22
N VAL A 239 28.04 -17.05 -29.04
CA VAL A 239 26.78 -17.69 -28.74
C VAL A 239 27.13 -18.86 -27.82
N SER A 240 26.88 -18.72 -26.53
CA SER A 240 26.90 -19.85 -25.60
C SER A 240 25.56 -20.56 -25.73
N ASP A 241 25.56 -21.60 -26.55
CA ASP A 241 24.54 -22.64 -26.58
C ASP A 241 24.81 -23.56 -25.37
N SER A 242 24.18 -23.25 -24.24
CA SER A 242 24.15 -24.13 -23.06
C SER A 242 22.74 -24.69 -22.97
N ASP A 243 22.55 -25.77 -23.70
CA ASP A 243 21.46 -26.73 -23.55
C ASP A 243 21.74 -27.52 -22.26
N GLU A 244 21.16 -27.08 -21.14
CA GLU A 244 21.13 -27.86 -19.90
C GLU A 244 19.71 -28.38 -19.70
N ASP A 245 19.43 -29.46 -20.43
CA ASP A 245 18.43 -30.46 -20.10
C ASP A 245 18.77 -31.04 -18.71
N SER A 246 18.02 -30.62 -17.70
CA SER A 246 18.10 -31.19 -16.36
C SER A 246 16.71 -31.68 -15.99
N GLY A 247 16.43 -32.92 -16.41
CA GLY A 247 15.39 -33.74 -15.82
C GLY A 247 15.77 -34.05 -14.38
N ASP A 248 14.97 -33.53 -13.45
CA ASP A 248 15.01 -33.91 -12.03
C ASP A 248 13.64 -34.50 -11.68
N ASP A 249 13.48 -35.77 -12.05
CA ASP A 249 12.45 -36.71 -11.60
C ASP A 249 12.78 -37.21 -10.18
N GLY A 250 12.78 -36.29 -9.22
CA GLY A 250 12.93 -36.58 -7.80
C GLY A 250 11.63 -37.06 -7.16
N ALA A 251 11.19 -38.29 -7.50
CA ALA A 251 10.20 -39.03 -6.71
C ALA A 251 10.83 -39.48 -5.38
N GLY A 252 10.80 -38.59 -4.39
CA GLY A 252 11.15 -38.90 -3.00
C GLY A 252 9.92 -39.33 -2.22
N ASP A 253 9.49 -40.56 -2.46
CA ASP A 253 8.61 -41.34 -1.58
C ASP A 253 9.44 -41.70 -0.34
N VAL A 254 9.15 -41.07 0.80
CA VAL A 254 9.74 -41.41 2.10
C VAL A 254 8.58 -41.79 3.02
N ASP A 255 8.21 -43.05 2.89
CA ASP A 255 7.59 -43.84 3.94
C ASP A 255 8.56 -44.03 5.13
N ASP A 256 7.97 -44.36 6.28
CA ASP A 256 8.58 -45.01 7.44
C ASP A 256 9.66 -44.24 8.23
N ASP A 257 9.31 -43.81 9.44
CA ASP A 257 9.56 -44.65 10.62
C ASP A 257 8.96 -43.98 11.88
N GLU A 258 8.05 -44.70 12.53
CA GLU A 258 7.56 -44.46 13.87
C GLU A 258 8.66 -44.81 14.88
N ASP A 259 9.21 -43.83 15.60
CA ASP A 259 9.93 -44.09 16.84
C ASP A 259 9.16 -43.50 18.02
N ASP A 260 8.35 -44.38 18.62
CA ASP A 260 7.92 -44.34 20.01
C ASP A 260 9.13 -44.22 20.94
N ALA A 261 9.34 -43.03 21.51
CA ALA A 261 10.21 -42.85 22.66
C ALA A 261 9.38 -42.44 23.87
N GLU A 262 8.99 -43.45 24.62
CA GLU A 262 8.38 -43.44 25.94
C GLU A 262 9.13 -42.50 26.90
N PHE A 263 8.47 -41.43 27.35
CA PHE A 263 8.93 -40.69 28.54
C PHE A 263 8.47 -41.48 29.78
N SER A 264 9.40 -42.21 30.38
CA SER A 264 9.20 -42.78 31.73
C SER A 264 9.21 -41.68 32.79
N THR A 265 8.25 -41.86 33.71
CA THR A 265 7.92 -41.21 34.99
C THR A 265 9.08 -40.68 35.83
#